data_AF-A0A2N7JP88-F1
#
_entry.id   AF-A0A2N7JP88-F1
#
_cell.length_a   1.000
_cell.length_b   1.000
_cell.length_c   1.000
_cell.angle_alpha   90.00
_cell.angle_beta   90.00
_cell.angle_gamma   90.00
#
_symmetry.space_group_name_H-M   'P 1'
#
loop_
_entity.id
_entity.type
_entity.pdbx_description
1 polymer ?
#
loop_
_entity_poly.entity_id
_entity_poly.type
_entity_poly.pdbx_seq_one_letter_code
_entity_poly.pdbx_strand_id
1 'polypeptide(L)'
;MITGITVVDIFSYARAGIIATTLSLTVTVVFAYIFSKLIDKEFIVLLMSWVPGSVESMTVAAIYLGLEPALIMLSHIIRMIMLHSIPLGFNIYKYLRRQL
;
A
#
# COMPACT_ATOMS: atom_id res chain seq x y z
N MET A 1 11.63 27.90 13.04
CA MET A 1 11.06 27.63 11.70
C MET A 1 10.22 26.35 11.74
N ILE A 2 9.25 26.25 12.66
CA ILE A 2 8.23 25.19 12.71
C ILE A 2 7.01 25.80 13.41
N THR A 3 6.21 26.62 12.72
CA THR A 3 4.90 27.05 13.22
C THR A 3 4.10 27.64 12.06
N GLY A 4 3.33 26.80 11.40
CA GLY A 4 2.46 27.24 10.31
C GLY A 4 1.42 26.20 9.89
N ILE A 5 1.13 25.22 10.75
CA ILE A 5 0.06 24.25 10.48
C ILE A 5 -1.17 24.77 11.20
N THR A 6 -2.10 25.34 10.45
CA THR A 6 -3.38 25.81 10.98
C THR A 6 -4.25 24.58 11.26
N VAL A 7 -5.19 24.66 12.20
CA VAL A 7 -6.14 23.55 12.48
C VAL A 7 -6.90 23.12 11.21
N VAL A 8 -7.11 24.05 10.28
CA VAL A 8 -7.67 23.80 8.94
C VAL A 8 -6.76 22.92 8.08
N ASP A 9 -5.44 23.11 8.15
CA ASP A 9 -4.48 22.29 7.42
C ASP A 9 -4.45 20.87 8.00
N ILE A 10 -4.49 20.74 9.33
CA ILE A 10 -4.62 19.43 10.00
C ILE A 10 -5.87 18.71 9.52
N PHE A 11 -7.00 19.40 9.44
CA PHE A 11 -8.26 18.81 8.98
C PHE A 11 -8.22 18.44 7.49
N SER A 12 -7.55 19.26 6.67
CA SER A 12 -7.32 18.97 5.25
C SER A 12 -6.45 17.72 5.06
N TYR A 13 -5.33 17.61 5.80
CA TYR A 13 -4.46 16.43 5.78
C TYR A 13 -5.18 15.19 6.32
N ALA A 14 -5.97 15.32 7.39
CA ALA A 14 -6.78 14.22 7.92
C ALA A 14 -7.81 13.73 6.89
N ARG A 15 -8.51 14.65 6.22
CA ARG A 15 -9.45 14.30 5.15
C ARG A 15 -8.76 13.63 3.98
N ALA A 16 -7.60 14.13 3.56
CA ALA A 16 -6.79 13.50 2.51
C ALA A 16 -6.35 12.09 2.91
N GLY A 17 -5.93 11.89 4.17
CA GLY A 17 -5.58 10.60 4.72
C GLY A 17 -6.76 9.63 4.70
N ILE A 18 -7.95 10.07 5.15
CA ILE A 18 -9.18 9.25 5.12
C ILE A 18 -9.50 8.83 3.68
N ILE A 19 -9.50 9.78 2.73
CA ILE A 19 -9.77 9.48 1.32
C ILE A 19 -8.75 8.46 0.78
N ALA A 20 -7.46 8.64 1.07
CA ALA A 20 -6.41 7.74 0.63
C ALA A 20 -6.56 6.33 1.24
N THR A 21 -6.91 6.22 2.53
CA THR A 21 -7.16 4.94 3.20
C THR A 21 -8.40 4.26 2.63
N THR A 22 -9.51 4.97 2.46
CA THR A 22 -10.74 4.41 1.86
C THR A 22 -10.49 3.93 0.43
N LEU A 23 -9.76 4.70 -0.38
CA LEU A 23 -9.39 4.30 -1.72
C LEU A 23 -8.52 3.03 -1.71
N SER A 24 -7.52 2.99 -0.82
CA SER A 24 -6.64 1.82 -0.67
C SER A 24 -7.43 0.58 -0.29
N LEU A 25 -8.33 0.67 0.70
CA LEU A 25 -9.17 -0.45 1.13
C LEU A 25 -10.10 -0.92 0.00
N THR A 26 -10.66 0.01 -0.77
CA THR A 26 -11.51 -0.32 -1.92
C THR A 26 -10.73 -1.12 -2.96
N VAL A 27 -9.52 -0.65 -3.32
CA VAL A 27 -8.63 -1.35 -4.24
C VAL A 27 -8.28 -2.74 -3.71
N THR A 28 -7.94 -2.85 -2.42
CA THR A 28 -7.65 -4.13 -1.76
C THR A 28 -8.79 -5.14 -1.91
N VAL A 29 -10.02 -4.74 -1.61
CA VAL A 29 -11.20 -5.63 -1.70
C VAL A 29 -11.46 -6.05 -3.14
N VAL A 30 -11.39 -5.11 -4.09
CA VAL A 30 -11.60 -5.38 -5.52
C VAL A 30 -10.54 -6.36 -6.05
N PHE A 31 -9.27 -6.12 -5.76
CA PHE A 31 -8.19 -7.02 -6.18
C PHE A 31 -8.30 -8.39 -5.51
N ALA A 32 -8.56 -8.45 -4.21
CA ALA A 32 -8.75 -9.73 -3.52
C ALA A 32 -9.91 -10.54 -4.12
N TYR A 33 -11.01 -9.88 -4.50
CA TYR A 33 -12.15 -10.53 -5.13
C TYR A 33 -11.81 -11.06 -6.53
N ILE A 34 -11.19 -10.23 -7.38
CA ILE A 34 -10.79 -10.62 -8.74
C ILE A 34 -9.76 -11.76 -8.68
N PHE A 35 -8.73 -11.64 -7.85
CA PHE A 35 -7.70 -12.64 -7.72
C PHE A 35 -8.21 -13.93 -7.07
N SER A 36 -9.22 -13.87 -6.20
CA SER A 36 -9.86 -15.09 -5.67
C SER A 36 -10.60 -15.89 -6.76
N LYS A 37 -10.95 -15.25 -7.88
CA LYS A 37 -11.52 -15.93 -9.06
C LYS A 37 -10.48 -16.40 -10.06
N LEU A 38 -9.32 -15.73 -10.11
CA LEU A 38 -8.23 -16.05 -11.05
C LEU A 38 -7.20 -17.01 -10.48
N ILE A 39 -6.97 -16.96 -9.17
CA ILE A 39 -6.04 -17.79 -8.42
C ILE A 39 -6.89 -18.63 -7.47
N ASP A 40 -6.67 -19.93 -7.47
CA ASP A 40 -7.33 -20.91 -6.58
C ASP A 40 -6.80 -20.78 -5.13
N LYS A 41 -6.83 -19.55 -4.60
CA LYS A 41 -6.46 -19.19 -3.23
C LYS A 41 -7.65 -18.54 -2.54
N GLU A 42 -7.76 -18.78 -1.23
CA GLU A 42 -8.86 -18.30 -0.42
C GLU A 42 -8.91 -16.77 -0.37
N PHE A 43 -10.12 -16.21 -0.48
CA PHE A 43 -10.35 -14.75 -0.48
C PHE A 43 -9.71 -14.07 0.73
N ILE A 44 -9.73 -14.70 1.91
CA ILE A 44 -9.16 -14.13 3.13
C ILE A 44 -7.62 -14.01 3.06
N VAL A 45 -6.94 -14.95 2.41
CA VAL A 45 -5.49 -14.91 2.16
C VAL A 45 -5.17 -13.71 1.28
N LEU A 46 -5.92 -13.54 0.19
CA LEU A 46 -5.70 -12.48 -0.78
C LEU A 46 -6.05 -11.11 -0.22
N LEU A 47 -7.13 -11.01 0.57
CA LEU A 47 -7.52 -9.79 1.26
C LEU A 47 -6.41 -9.35 2.22
N MET A 48 -5.93 -10.26 3.08
CA MET A 48 -4.84 -9.97 4.03
C MET A 48 -3.52 -9.63 3.33
N SER A 49 -3.26 -10.18 2.14
CA SER A 49 -2.06 -9.86 1.35
C SER A 49 -2.06 -8.43 0.81
N TRP A 50 -3.24 -7.88 0.54
CA TRP A 50 -3.41 -6.56 -0.08
C TRP A 50 -3.83 -5.46 0.91
N VAL A 51 -4.14 -5.80 2.17
CA VAL A 51 -4.49 -4.80 3.20
C VAL A 51 -3.32 -3.81 3.42
N PRO A 52 -3.56 -2.50 3.44
CA PRO A 52 -2.54 -1.55 3.86
C PRO A 52 -2.35 -1.61 5.39
N GLY A 53 -1.13 -1.89 5.87
CA GLY A 53 -0.84 -1.96 7.31
C GLY A 53 0.66 -2.09 7.62
N SER A 54 0.98 -2.22 8.92
CA SER A 54 2.35 -2.55 9.37
C SER A 54 2.66 -4.01 9.06
N VAL A 55 3.83 -4.27 8.47
CA VAL A 55 4.29 -5.62 8.10
C VAL A 55 4.21 -6.58 9.29
N GLU A 56 4.59 -6.13 10.48
CA GLU A 56 4.56 -6.94 11.70
C GLU A 56 3.14 -7.37 12.06
N SER A 57 2.19 -6.43 12.05
CA SER A 57 0.79 -6.72 12.37
C SER A 57 0.14 -7.66 11.36
N MET A 58 0.51 -7.55 10.08
CA MET A 58 -0.03 -8.37 9.00
C MET A 58 0.52 -9.79 9.06
N THR A 59 1.81 -9.96 9.35
CA THR A 59 2.44 -11.28 9.53
C THR A 59 1.88 -11.99 10.75
N VAL A 60 1.67 -11.29 11.87
CA VAL A 60 1.05 -11.86 13.07
C VAL A 60 -0.39 -12.30 12.76
N ALA A 61 -1.20 -11.44 12.13
CA ALA A 61 -2.56 -11.79 11.72
C ALA A 61 -2.60 -12.99 10.77
N ALA A 62 -1.64 -13.09 9.84
CA ALA A 62 -1.51 -14.22 8.92
C ALA A 62 -1.27 -15.54 9.66
N ILE A 63 -0.32 -15.55 10.60
CA ILE A 63 0.00 -16.72 11.42
C ILE A 63 -1.22 -17.16 12.23
N TYR A 64 -1.94 -16.21 12.84
CA TYR A 64 -3.16 -16.49 13.60
C TYR A 64 -4.28 -17.07 12.76
N LEU A 65 -4.40 -16.65 11.50
CA LEU A 65 -5.42 -17.14 10.57
C LEU A 65 -4.99 -18.41 9.80
N GLY A 66 -3.81 -18.96 10.09
CA GLY A 66 -3.27 -20.13 9.37
C GLY A 66 -2.90 -19.83 7.91
N LEU A 67 -2.74 -18.56 7.56
CA LEU A 67 -2.41 -18.10 6.21
C LEU A 67 -0.90 -18.11 6.01
N GLU A 68 -0.47 -18.26 4.76
CA GLU A 68 0.95 -18.25 4.37
C GLU A 68 1.56 -16.84 4.51
N PRO A 69 2.36 -16.56 5.56
CA PRO A 69 2.81 -15.19 5.84
C PRO A 69 3.83 -14.69 4.80
N ALA A 70 4.54 -15.63 4.16
CA ALA A 70 5.50 -15.32 3.10
C ALA A 70 4.84 -14.62 1.92
N LEU A 71 3.65 -15.06 1.49
CA LEU A 71 2.92 -14.43 0.38
C LEU A 71 2.52 -12.98 0.70
N ILE A 72 2.06 -12.76 1.93
CA ILE A 72 1.61 -11.45 2.42
C ILE A 72 2.81 -10.50 2.52
N MET A 73 3.91 -10.96 3.11
CA MET A 73 5.16 -10.19 3.21
C MET A 73 5.76 -9.87 1.84
N LEU A 74 5.81 -10.83 0.91
CA LEU A 74 6.32 -10.62 -0.44
C LEU A 74 5.52 -9.55 -1.18
N SER A 75 4.19 -9.61 -1.13
CA SER A 75 3.30 -8.62 -1.76
C SER A 75 3.53 -7.22 -1.20
N HIS A 76 3.75 -7.10 0.11
CA HIS A 76 4.08 -5.84 0.76
C HIS A 76 5.46 -5.29 0.32
N ILE A 77 6.48 -6.15 0.28
CA ILE A 77 7.85 -5.77 -0.13
C ILE A 77 7.85 -5.29 -1.57
N ILE A 78 7.17 -5.98 -2.49
CA ILE A 78 7.04 -5.57 -3.89
C ILE A 78 6.45 -4.15 -3.98
N ARG A 79 5.40 -3.87 -3.21
CA ARG A 79 4.79 -2.53 -3.17
C ARG A 79 5.76 -1.48 -2.62
N MET A 80 6.52 -1.80 -1.57
CA MET A 80 7.51 -0.88 -0.98
C MET A 80 8.63 -0.55 -1.95
N ILE A 81 9.16 -1.56 -2.65
CA ILE A 81 10.17 -1.36 -3.70
C ILE A 81 9.59 -0.49 -4.81
N MET A 82 8.40 -0.83 -5.33
CA MET A 82 7.76 -0.07 -6.39
C MET A 82 7.57 1.42 -6.00
N LEU A 83 7.01 1.69 -4.81
CA LEU A 83 6.78 3.06 -4.34
C LEU A 83 8.08 3.85 -4.11
N HIS A 84 9.15 3.22 -3.64
CA HIS A 84 10.45 3.89 -3.45
C HIS A 84 11.21 4.07 -4.77
N SER A 85 11.05 3.16 -5.73
CA SER A 85 11.70 3.24 -7.04
C SER A 85 11.05 4.27 -7.98
N ILE A 86 9.75 4.56 -7.83
CA ILE A 86 9.03 5.52 -8.70
C ILE A 86 9.64 6.95 -8.65
N PRO A 87 9.87 7.57 -7.48
CA PRO A 87 10.50 8.90 -7.40
C PRO A 87 11.92 8.91 -7.96
N LEU A 88 12.68 7.84 -7.71
CA LEU A 88 14.03 7.63 -8.24
C LEU A 88 14.03 7.61 -9.78
N GLY A 89 13.16 6.80 -10.39
CA GLY A 89 13.00 6.72 -11.83
C GLY A 89 12.53 8.05 -12.44
N PHE A 90 11.59 8.74 -11.80
CA PHE A 90 11.12 10.05 -12.25
C PHE A 90 12.22 11.13 -12.22
N ASN A 91 13.02 11.16 -11.15
CA ASN A 91 14.16 12.08 -11.05
C ASN A 91 15.24 11.78 -12.09
N ILE A 92 15.54 10.50 -12.33
CA ILE A 92 16.49 10.07 -13.38
C ILE A 92 15.98 10.46 -14.77
N TYR A 93 14.70 10.22 -15.07
CA TYR A 93 14.08 10.62 -16.33
C TYR A 93 14.16 12.13 -16.56
N LYS A 94 13.83 12.93 -15.54
CA LYS A 94 13.92 14.40 -15.61
C LYS A 94 15.37 14.89 -15.76
N TYR A 95 16.33 14.20 -15.14
CA TYR A 95 17.75 14.51 -15.25
C TYR A 95 18.28 14.25 -16.67
N LEU A 96 17.92 13.11 -17.26
CA LEU A 96 18.27 12.75 -18.64
C LEU A 96 17.63 13.69 -19.68
N ARG A 97 16.37 14.09 -19.48
CA ARG A 97 15.68 15.03 -20.38
C ARG A 97 16.23 16.47 -20.31
N ARG A 98 16.96 16.84 -19.26
CA ARG A 98 17.55 18.18 -19.10
C ARG A 98 18.93 18.32 -19.76
N GLN A 99 19.58 17.22 -20.13
CA GLN A 99 20.89 17.21 -20.81
C GLN A 99 20.79 17.09 -22.33
N LEU A 100 19.59 16.85 -22.88
CA LEU A 100 19.26 16.94 -24.30
C LEU A 100 18.59 18.28 -24.59
#